data_AF-A0A497XRT4-F1
#
_entry.id   AF-A0A497XRT4-F1
#
_cell.length_a   1.000
_cell.length_b   1.000
_cell.length_c   1.000
_cell.angle_alpha   90.00
_cell.angle_beta   90.00
_cell.angle_gamma   90.00
#
_symmetry.space_group_name_H-M   'P 1'
#
loop_
_entity.id
_entity.type
_entity.pdbx_description
1 polymer ?
#
loop_
_entity_poly.entity_id
_entity_poly.type
_entity_poly.pdbx_seq_one_letter_code
_entity_poly.pdbx_strand_id
1 'polypeptide(L)'
;MMDRDFIRELIELVKNSNIRTLKIENQEGKIVIETHRGEDVQPKVEKKPRLTDEYRHQELLPPSEDISEEEKKYHVIKSPLVGTFYRSPAPGAPPFIEVGDIVSPGQVLCIIEALKVMNEIESDVRGRVEKILVENGETVEYGQPLFLIDTEI
;
A
#
# COMPACT_ATOMS: atom_id res chain seq x y z
N MET A 1 15.29 27.91 -17.98
CA MET A 1 16.65 27.75 -17.41
C MET A 1 16.53 27.31 -15.96
N MET A 2 16.87 26.05 -15.66
CA MET A 2 16.90 25.56 -14.27
C MET A 2 18.13 26.12 -13.56
N ASP A 3 17.91 26.88 -12.50
CA ASP A 3 18.98 27.54 -11.75
C ASP A 3 19.72 26.56 -10.82
N ARG A 4 21.03 26.74 -10.67
CA ARG A 4 21.85 25.87 -9.78
C ARG A 4 21.40 25.93 -8.32
N ASP A 5 20.75 27.03 -7.92
CA ASP A 5 20.27 27.23 -6.56
C ASP A 5 19.01 26.38 -6.28
N PHE A 6 18.13 26.22 -7.28
CA PHE A 6 16.96 25.35 -7.19
C PHE A 6 17.35 23.88 -6.97
N ILE A 7 18.41 23.41 -7.64
CA ILE A 7 18.92 22.04 -7.46
C ILE A 7 19.47 21.82 -6.05
N ARG A 8 20.16 22.82 -5.46
CA ARG A 8 20.68 22.72 -4.09
C ARG A 8 19.56 22.64 -3.06
N GLU A 9 18.53 23.48 -3.20
CA GLU A 9 17.38 23.48 -2.31
C GLU A 9 16.63 22.14 -2.37
N LEU A 10 16.47 21.58 -3.57
CA LEU A 10 15.83 20.28 -3.76
C LEU A 10 16.63 19.14 -3.10
N ILE A 11 17.96 19.16 -3.19
CA ILE A 11 18.83 18.17 -2.52
C ILE A 11 18.71 18.29 -0.99
N GLU A 12 18.69 19.50 -0.44
CA GLU A 12 18.53 19.70 1.02
C GLU A 12 17.14 19.31 1.51
N LEU A 13 16.08 19.59 0.75
CA LEU A 13 14.72 19.13 1.05
C LEU A 13 14.62 17.60 1.01
N VAL A 14 15.24 16.96 0.01
CA VAL A 14 15.25 15.50 -0.12
C VAL A 14 16.07 14.85 1.00
N LYS A 15 17.18 15.45 1.46
CA LYS A 15 17.95 14.93 2.61
C LYS A 15 17.17 14.94 3.93
N ASN A 16 16.36 15.97 4.14
CA ASN A 16 15.53 16.09 5.36
C ASN A 16 14.20 15.33 5.26
N SER A 17 13.93 14.68 4.12
CA SER A 17 12.70 13.94 3.86
C SER A 17 13.02 12.46 3.64
N ASN A 18 12.12 11.55 4.05
CA ASN A 18 12.25 10.11 3.81
C ASN A 18 11.91 9.71 2.35
N ILE A 19 12.40 10.46 1.37
CA ILE A 19 12.06 10.27 -0.05
C ILE A 19 13.10 9.34 -0.69
N ARG A 20 12.65 8.16 -1.15
CA ARG A 20 13.48 7.15 -1.83
C ARG A 20 13.76 7.48 -3.31
N THR A 21 12.80 8.11 -3.99
CA THR A 21 12.92 8.47 -5.41
C THR A 21 12.10 9.72 -5.71
N LEU A 22 12.70 10.72 -6.36
CA LEU A 22 12.04 11.93 -6.83
C LEU A 22 12.26 12.07 -8.34
N LYS A 23 11.17 12.11 -9.11
CA LYS A 23 11.20 12.29 -10.57
C LYS A 23 10.49 13.60 -10.92
N ILE A 24 11.18 14.51 -11.60
CA ILE A 24 10.64 15.80 -12.06
C ILE A 24 10.83 15.88 -13.58
N GLU A 25 9.77 16.18 -14.31
CA GLU A 25 9.77 16.27 -15.77
C GLU A 25 9.19 17.62 -16.21
N ASN A 26 10.00 18.43 -16.89
CA ASN A 26 9.61 19.74 -17.44
C ASN A 26 9.91 19.80 -18.95
N GLN A 27 9.40 20.84 -19.63
CA GLN A 27 9.58 21.05 -21.08
C GLN A 27 11.07 21.17 -21.53
N GLU A 28 12.00 21.39 -20.60
CA GLU A 28 13.45 21.49 -20.85
C GLU A 28 14.26 20.24 -20.41
N GLY A 29 13.63 19.21 -19.84
CA GLY A 29 14.32 17.96 -19.47
C GLY A 29 13.80 17.26 -18.21
N LYS A 30 14.30 16.04 -17.99
CA LYS A 30 13.91 15.13 -16.91
C LYS A 30 15.02 15.00 -15.86
N ILE A 31 14.67 15.22 -14.59
CA ILE A 31 15.54 15.05 -13.43
C ILE A 31 15.05 13.85 -12.62
N VAL A 32 15.94 12.91 -12.33
CA VAL A 32 15.68 11.74 -11.48
C VAL A 32 16.69 11.77 -10.34
N ILE A 33 16.20 11.83 -9.11
CA ILE A 33 17.01 11.77 -7.89
C ILE A 33 16.65 10.46 -7.17
N GLU A 34 17.61 9.56 -7.05
CA GLU A 34 17.49 8.31 -6.30
C GLU A 34 18.42 8.36 -5.09
N THR A 35 17.85 8.22 -3.89
CA THR A 35 18.59 8.19 -2.64
C THR A 35 18.76 6.74 -2.20
N HIS A 36 19.99 6.25 -2.21
CA HIS A 36 20.32 4.91 -1.73
C HIS A 36 20.89 5.02 -0.32
N ARG A 37 20.08 4.71 0.69
CA ARG A 37 20.58 4.48 2.05
C ARG A 37 21.16 3.07 2.07
N GLY A 38 22.49 2.98 1.98
CA GLY A 38 23.21 1.72 2.10
C GLY A 38 23.19 1.23 3.55
N GLU A 39 22.54 0.10 3.79
CA GLU A 39 22.76 -0.72 4.98
C GLU A 39 23.11 -2.14 4.50
N ASP A 40 24.41 -2.37 4.46
CA ASP A 40 25.02 -3.69 4.32
C ASP A 40 25.07 -4.29 5.73
N VAL A 41 24.16 -5.22 6.06
CA VAL A 41 24.19 -5.94 7.34
C VAL A 41 23.97 -7.42 7.08
N GLN A 42 25.07 -8.17 7.10
CA GLN A 42 25.09 -9.63 7.15
C GLN A 42 24.47 -10.13 8.47
N PRO A 43 23.60 -11.15 8.48
CA PRO A 43 23.12 -11.74 9.72
C PRO A 43 24.14 -12.76 10.26
N LYS A 44 24.82 -12.39 11.35
CA LYS A 44 25.60 -13.33 12.18
C LYS A 44 24.64 -14.02 13.15
N VAL A 45 24.33 -15.29 12.88
CA VAL A 45 23.48 -16.13 13.76
C VAL A 45 24.27 -16.51 15.01
N GLU A 46 23.92 -15.91 16.14
CA GLU A 46 24.47 -16.27 17.46
C GLU A 46 23.36 -16.94 18.30
N LYS A 47 23.43 -18.27 18.40
CA LYS A 47 22.51 -19.08 19.23
C LYS A 47 22.86 -18.87 20.71
N LYS A 48 21.95 -18.29 21.49
CA LYS A 48 21.97 -18.38 22.96
C LYS A 48 20.91 -19.38 23.44
N PRO A 49 21.21 -20.22 24.44
CA PRO A 49 20.29 -21.22 24.97
C PRO A 49 19.22 -20.55 25.83
N ARG A 50 17.95 -20.88 25.60
CA ARG A 50 16.82 -20.53 26.49
C ARG A 50 16.81 -21.48 27.68
N LEU A 51 16.82 -20.92 28.88
CA LEU A 51 16.40 -21.58 30.10
C LEU A 51 15.07 -20.98 30.56
N THR A 52 14.29 -21.87 31.17
CA THR A 52 13.08 -21.71 31.99
C THR A 52 11.75 -21.39 31.30
N ASP A 53 10.93 -22.44 31.28
CA ASP A 53 9.48 -22.52 31.22
C ASP A 53 8.74 -21.59 32.20
N GLU A 54 7.42 -21.52 31.97
CA GLU A 54 6.36 -20.84 32.73
C GLU A 54 6.01 -19.43 32.26
N TYR A 55 5.19 -19.35 31.21
CA TYR A 55 3.87 -18.70 31.22
C TYR A 55 3.08 -19.20 30.00
N ARG A 56 2.10 -20.08 30.26
CA ARG A 56 1.20 -20.68 29.27
C ARG A 56 -0.14 -19.94 29.27
N HIS A 57 -0.59 -19.60 28.04
CA HIS A 57 -1.95 -19.25 27.60
C HIS A 57 -2.46 -17.81 27.83
N GLN A 58 -2.17 -16.95 26.86
CA GLN A 58 -3.25 -16.28 26.11
C GLN A 58 -3.16 -16.71 24.65
N GLU A 59 -4.31 -17.09 24.11
CA GLU A 59 -4.53 -17.71 22.81
C GLU A 59 -4.29 -16.67 21.70
N LEU A 60 -3.04 -16.62 21.22
CA LEU A 60 -2.71 -15.95 19.97
C LEU A 60 -3.14 -16.89 18.84
N LEU A 61 -4.14 -16.45 18.09
CA LEU A 61 -4.46 -16.96 16.77
C LEU A 61 -3.14 -17.18 16.00
N PRO A 62 -2.95 -18.32 15.30
CA PRO A 62 -1.77 -18.50 14.48
C PRO A 62 -1.70 -17.36 13.45
N PRO A 63 -0.51 -16.82 13.14
CA PRO A 63 -0.35 -16.05 11.92
C PRO A 63 -0.78 -16.99 10.79
N SER A 64 -1.78 -16.58 10.01
CA SER A 64 -2.15 -17.25 8.78
C SER A 64 -1.00 -17.14 7.80
N GLU A 65 -0.02 -18.04 7.93
CA GLU A 65 0.88 -18.43 6.86
C GLU A 65 0.07 -19.23 5.84
N ASP A 66 -0.60 -18.53 4.94
CA ASP A 66 -1.04 -19.09 3.66
C ASP A 66 -1.26 -17.97 2.63
N ILE A 67 -0.22 -17.16 2.40
CA ILE A 67 -0.10 -16.39 1.17
C ILE A 67 0.51 -17.34 0.13
N SER A 68 -0.29 -18.33 -0.25
CA SER A 68 0.02 -19.30 -1.29
C SER A 68 0.09 -18.59 -2.65
N GLU A 69 0.74 -19.23 -3.62
CA GLU A 69 1.23 -18.69 -4.90
C GLU A 69 0.22 -17.96 -5.83
N GLU A 70 -1.04 -17.78 -5.40
CA GLU A 70 -2.12 -17.09 -6.11
C GLU A 70 -1.85 -15.59 -6.35
N GLU A 71 -1.07 -14.90 -5.49
CA GLU A 71 -0.80 -13.46 -5.64
C GLU A 71 -0.03 -13.10 -6.92
N LYS A 72 0.65 -14.05 -7.58
CA LYS A 72 1.36 -13.78 -8.83
C LYS A 72 0.45 -13.58 -10.04
N LYS A 73 -0.83 -13.99 -9.95
CA LYS A 73 -1.79 -13.92 -11.07
C LYS A 73 -2.66 -12.66 -11.04
N TYR A 74 -2.87 -12.08 -9.86
CA TYR A 74 -3.82 -10.99 -9.68
C TYR A 74 -3.13 -9.62 -9.62
N HIS A 75 -3.78 -8.62 -10.20
CA HIS A 75 -3.38 -7.23 -10.00
C HIS A 75 -3.82 -6.76 -8.62
N VAL A 76 -2.87 -6.28 -7.82
CA VAL A 76 -3.11 -5.90 -6.42
C VAL A 76 -3.29 -4.39 -6.31
N ILE A 77 -4.50 -3.96 -5.94
CA ILE A 77 -4.77 -2.56 -5.63
C ILE A 77 -4.49 -2.33 -4.15
N LYS A 78 -3.63 -1.35 -3.86
CA LYS A 78 -3.13 -1.05 -2.51
C LYS A 78 -3.64 0.32 -2.04
N SER A 79 -3.69 0.50 -0.72
CA SER A 79 -4.03 1.79 -0.13
C SER A 79 -2.95 2.84 -0.39
N PRO A 80 -3.29 4.03 -0.91
CA PRO A 80 -2.34 5.13 -1.07
C PRO A 80 -2.15 5.96 0.21
N LEU A 81 -2.90 5.67 1.29
CA LEU A 81 -2.91 6.49 2.51
C LEU A 81 -3.29 5.67 3.75
N VAL A 82 -3.08 6.24 4.94
CA VAL A 82 -3.51 5.64 6.21
C VAL A 82 -4.89 6.16 6.57
N GLY A 83 -5.84 5.29 6.89
CA GLY A 83 -7.20 5.71 7.20
C GLY A 83 -8.17 4.58 7.52
N THR A 84 -9.47 4.86 7.48
CA THR A 84 -10.54 3.86 7.68
C THR A 84 -11.18 3.47 6.35
N PHE A 85 -11.24 2.18 6.06
CA PHE A 85 -11.78 1.64 4.81
C PHE A 85 -13.31 1.53 4.87
N TYR A 86 -13.99 2.01 3.83
CA TYR A 86 -15.44 1.90 3.68
C TYR A 86 -15.83 1.37 2.31
N ARG A 87 -16.76 0.42 2.29
CA ARG A 87 -17.26 -0.19 1.04
C ARG A 87 -18.33 0.62 0.34
N SER A 88 -18.96 1.57 1.04
CA SER A 88 -20.12 2.33 0.55
C SER A 88 -19.87 3.84 0.62
N PRO A 89 -20.54 4.65 -0.22
CA PRO A 89 -20.40 6.11 -0.20
C PRO A 89 -21.00 6.75 1.07
N ALA A 90 -21.92 6.06 1.73
CA ALA A 90 -22.57 6.51 2.96
C ALA A 90 -23.10 5.31 3.76
N PRO A 91 -23.36 5.47 5.07
CA PRO A 91 -24.00 4.44 5.89
C PRO A 91 -25.35 4.01 5.29
N GLY A 92 -25.55 2.70 5.13
CA GLY A 92 -26.77 2.12 4.57
C GLY A 92 -26.89 2.19 3.05
N ALA A 93 -25.95 2.82 2.35
CA ALA A 93 -25.88 2.76 0.89
C ALA A 93 -25.28 1.42 0.43
N PRO A 94 -25.61 0.94 -0.79
CA PRO A 94 -24.96 -0.20 -1.39
C PRO A 94 -23.44 -0.01 -1.50
N PRO A 95 -22.65 -1.10 -1.45
CA PRO A 95 -21.22 -0.99 -1.69
C PRO A 95 -20.93 -0.59 -3.14
N PHE A 96 -19.76 0.00 -3.39
CA PHE A 96 -19.33 0.38 -4.73
C PHE A 96 -19.15 -0.83 -5.65
N ILE A 97 -18.64 -1.94 -5.09
CA ILE A 97 -18.38 -3.21 -5.78
C ILE A 97 -18.58 -4.39 -4.82
N GLU A 98 -18.84 -5.56 -5.40
CA GLU A 98 -18.82 -6.87 -4.75
C GLU A 98 -17.83 -7.82 -5.44
N VAL A 99 -17.48 -8.92 -4.76
CA VAL A 99 -16.67 -9.99 -5.37
C VAL A 99 -17.40 -10.56 -6.59
N GLY A 100 -16.69 -10.68 -7.70
CA GLY A 100 -17.20 -11.13 -8.99
C GLY A 100 -17.58 -9.99 -9.96
N ASP A 101 -17.65 -8.75 -9.49
CA ASP A 101 -17.96 -7.59 -10.35
C ASP A 101 -16.82 -7.30 -11.33
N ILE A 102 -17.17 -6.78 -12.50
CA ILE A 102 -16.21 -6.26 -13.48
C ILE A 102 -16.00 -4.77 -13.22
N VAL A 103 -14.73 -4.37 -13.06
CA VAL A 103 -14.31 -2.99 -12.85
C VAL A 103 -13.55 -2.45 -14.05
N SER A 104 -13.59 -1.14 -14.24
CA SER A 104 -12.85 -0.42 -15.28
C SER A 104 -11.92 0.65 -14.68
N PRO A 105 -10.86 1.07 -15.39
CA PRO A 105 -10.03 2.17 -14.94
C PRO A 105 -10.86 3.43 -14.64
N GLY A 106 -10.63 4.04 -13.48
CA GLY A 106 -11.39 5.19 -12.97
C GLY A 106 -12.68 4.84 -12.23
N GLN A 107 -13.06 3.56 -12.14
CA GLN A 107 -14.22 3.15 -11.35
C GLN A 107 -13.87 3.14 -9.85
N VAL A 108 -14.68 3.81 -9.05
CA VAL A 108 -14.55 3.83 -7.58
C VAL A 108 -14.81 2.45 -7.00
N LEU A 109 -13.91 2.00 -6.12
CA LEU A 109 -13.92 0.70 -5.47
C LEU A 109 -14.26 0.78 -3.98
N CYS A 110 -13.75 1.82 -3.31
CA CYS A 110 -14.00 2.08 -1.90
C CYS A 110 -13.69 3.54 -1.56
N ILE A 111 -13.95 3.91 -0.31
CA ILE A 111 -13.47 5.14 0.30
C ILE A 111 -12.46 4.79 1.39
N ILE A 112 -11.42 5.60 1.51
CA ILE A 112 -10.57 5.63 2.70
C ILE A 112 -10.69 7.00 3.37
N GLU A 113 -11.23 7.00 4.58
CA GLU A 113 -11.34 8.21 5.41
C GLU A 113 -10.02 8.49 6.11
N ALA A 114 -9.43 9.66 5.84
CA ALA A 114 -8.26 10.14 6.56
C ALA A 114 -8.47 11.60 6.96
N LEU A 115 -8.31 11.90 8.26
CA LEU A 115 -8.48 13.25 8.81
C LEU A 115 -9.83 13.90 8.42
N LYS A 116 -10.91 13.10 8.41
CA LYS A 116 -12.27 13.49 7.98
C LYS A 116 -12.44 13.80 6.49
N VAL A 117 -11.46 13.45 5.67
CA VAL A 117 -11.54 13.53 4.21
C VAL A 117 -11.82 12.13 3.67
N MET A 118 -12.90 12.00 2.91
CA MET A 118 -13.30 10.77 2.23
C MET A 118 -12.57 10.70 0.89
N ASN A 119 -11.52 9.89 0.80
CA ASN A 119 -10.76 9.72 -0.43
C ASN A 119 -11.28 8.50 -1.19
N GLU A 120 -11.76 8.71 -2.41
CA GLU A 120 -12.18 7.61 -3.29
C GLU A 120 -10.95 6.89 -3.83
N ILE A 121 -10.99 5.56 -3.81
CA ILE A 121 -9.98 4.70 -4.41
C ILE A 121 -10.55 4.14 -5.69
N GLU A 122 -9.91 4.45 -6.81
CA GLU A 122 -10.32 4.01 -8.14
C GLU A 122 -9.50 2.81 -8.60
N SER A 123 -10.07 2.00 -9.49
CA SER A 123 -9.31 0.99 -10.23
C SER A 123 -8.39 1.65 -11.26
N ASP A 124 -7.18 1.14 -11.42
CA ASP A 124 -6.22 1.52 -12.45
C ASP A 124 -6.21 0.54 -13.64
N VAL A 125 -6.94 -0.57 -13.53
CA VAL A 125 -7.02 -1.64 -14.53
C VAL A 125 -8.46 -2.01 -14.84
N ARG A 126 -8.65 -2.72 -15.95
CA ARG A 126 -9.91 -3.44 -16.21
C ARG A 126 -9.74 -4.87 -15.69
N GLY A 127 -10.73 -5.38 -14.96
CA GLY A 127 -10.67 -6.76 -14.47
C GLY A 127 -11.90 -7.16 -13.65
N ARG A 128 -11.87 -8.38 -13.12
CA ARG A 128 -12.89 -8.90 -12.20
C ARG A 128 -12.37 -8.83 -10.76
N VAL A 129 -13.21 -8.40 -9.83
CA VAL A 129 -12.89 -8.41 -8.40
C VAL A 129 -12.85 -9.85 -7.91
N GLU A 130 -11.66 -10.35 -7.58
CA GLU A 130 -11.48 -11.72 -7.09
C GLU A 130 -11.61 -11.78 -5.56
N LYS A 131 -10.95 -10.85 -4.85
CA LYS A 131 -11.03 -10.76 -3.38
C LYS A 131 -11.01 -9.30 -2.92
N ILE A 132 -11.77 -9.03 -1.85
CA ILE A 132 -11.68 -7.82 -1.04
C ILE A 132 -10.98 -8.22 0.26
N LEU A 133 -9.82 -7.63 0.54
CA LEU A 133 -8.90 -8.08 1.58
C LEU A 133 -9.09 -7.38 2.93
N VAL A 134 -9.99 -6.40 2.99
CA VAL A 134 -10.21 -5.53 4.16
C VAL A 134 -11.69 -5.45 4.48
N GLU A 135 -12.03 -5.49 5.76
CA GLU A 135 -13.42 -5.39 6.21
C GLU A 135 -13.90 -3.94 6.29
N ASN A 136 -15.22 -3.75 6.15
CA ASN A 136 -15.81 -2.41 6.24
C ASN A 136 -15.65 -1.81 7.65
N GLY A 137 -15.04 -0.63 7.74
CA GLY A 137 -14.75 0.08 8.99
C GLY A 137 -13.39 -0.26 9.58
N GLU A 138 -12.58 -1.08 8.92
CA GLU A 138 -11.24 -1.45 9.39
C GLU A 138 -10.22 -0.33 9.10
N THR A 139 -9.17 -0.26 9.93
CA THR A 139 -8.05 0.64 9.68
C THR A 139 -7.13 0.05 8.63
N VAL A 140 -6.66 0.89 7.71
CA VAL A 140 -5.70 0.52 6.67
C VAL A 140 -4.45 1.38 6.72
N GLU A 141 -3.33 0.76 6.39
CA GLU A 141 -2.02 1.40 6.32
C GLU A 141 -1.60 1.73 4.88
N TYR A 142 -0.59 2.60 4.73
CA TYR A 142 -0.02 2.90 3.42
C TYR A 142 0.57 1.65 2.77
N GLY A 143 0.18 1.38 1.52
CA GLY A 143 0.64 0.22 0.77
C GLY A 143 -0.02 -1.09 1.15
N GLN A 144 -0.96 -1.10 2.11
CA GLN A 144 -1.73 -2.29 2.46
C GLN A 144 -2.57 -2.74 1.25
N PRO A 145 -2.51 -4.03 0.85
CA PRO A 145 -3.39 -4.59 -0.16
C PRO A 145 -4.87 -4.46 0.22
N LEU A 146 -5.70 -4.00 -0.72
CA LEU A 146 -7.15 -3.83 -0.54
C LEU A 146 -7.95 -4.79 -1.41
N PHE A 147 -7.52 -4.97 -2.66
CA PHE A 147 -8.24 -5.79 -3.64
C PHE A 147 -7.27 -6.63 -4.47
N LEU A 148 -7.74 -7.82 -4.85
CA LEU A 148 -7.16 -8.65 -5.90
C LEU A 148 -8.07 -8.59 -7.12
N ILE A 149 -7.52 -8.19 -8.26
CA ILE A 149 -8.23 -8.05 -9.53
C ILE A 149 -7.69 -9.07 -10.53
N ASP A 150 -8.56 -9.91 -11.08
CA ASP A 150 -8.25 -10.76 -12.23
C ASP A 150 -8.32 -9.95 -13.52
N THR A 151 -7.20 -9.88 -14.24
CA THR A 151 -7.07 -9.11 -15.48
C THR A 151 -7.16 -9.98 -16.73
N GLU A 152 -7.31 -11.30 -16.60
CA GLU A 152 -7.40 -12.24 -17.73
C GLU A 152 -8.85 -12.44 -18.26
N ILE A 153 -9.72 -11.46 -18.07
CA ILE A 153 -11.17 -11.55 -18.36
C ILE A 153 -11.60 -11.03 -19.73
#